data_AF-A0A093I0Z8-F1
#
_entry.id   AF-A0A093I0Z8-F1
#
_cell.length_a   1.000
_cell.length_b   1.000
_cell.length_c   1.000
_cell.angle_alpha   90.00
_cell.angle_beta   90.00
_cell.angle_gamma   90.00
#
_symmetry.space_group_name_H-M   'P 1'
#
loop_
_entity.id
_entity.type
_entity.pdbx_description
1 polymer ?
#
loop_
_entity_poly.entity_id
_entity_poly.type
_entity_poly.pdbx_seq_one_letter_code
_entity_poly.pdbx_strand_id
1 'polypeptide(L)'
;NRKKEKEMEADKIINQEKSEPSLICPPPRSRSYLPPEDIQSCLESHIKEIFGPSLPDNWQQTPLKENKLKYLLLSQLAAELGHAVPNSQLHLMCSAEDVLNFYSTPVKDASKFDELCAAELPPNLKITWEQ
;
A
#
# COMPACT_ATOMS: atom_id res chain seq x y z
N ASN A 1 -16.64 -19.72 63.60
CA ASN A 1 -17.13 -19.39 62.24
C ASN A 1 -16.35 -18.23 61.61
N ARG A 2 -15.02 -18.37 61.45
CA ARG A 2 -14.12 -17.34 60.89
C ARG A 2 -13.07 -17.96 59.94
N LYS A 3 -13.37 -19.13 59.37
CA LYS A 3 -12.44 -19.92 58.54
C LYS A 3 -13.07 -20.46 57.24
N LYS A 4 -14.31 -20.11 56.90
CA LYS A 4 -14.99 -20.59 55.69
C LYS A 4 -15.27 -19.52 54.63
N GLU A 5 -14.97 -18.25 54.90
CA GLU A 5 -15.20 -17.16 53.93
C GLU A 5 -13.92 -16.75 53.19
N LYS A 6 -12.73 -17.18 53.64
CA LYS A 6 -11.45 -16.83 53.02
C LYS A 6 -10.98 -17.79 51.91
N GLU A 7 -11.70 -18.87 51.66
CA GLU A 7 -11.37 -19.85 50.61
C GLU A 7 -12.14 -19.63 49.29
N MET A 8 -13.10 -18.70 49.23
CA MET A 8 -13.90 -18.46 48.01
C MET A 8 -13.45 -17.25 47.19
N GLU A 9 -12.37 -16.57 47.60
CA GLU A 9 -11.92 -15.31 46.97
C GLU A 9 -10.54 -15.43 46.29
N ALA A 10 -9.98 -16.64 46.22
CA ALA A 10 -8.69 -16.92 45.58
C ALA A 10 -8.78 -17.67 44.24
N ASP A 11 -10.00 -18.05 43.79
CA ASP A 11 -10.22 -18.86 42.56
C ASP A 11 -10.86 -18.09 41.41
N LYS A 12 -10.67 -16.77 41.37
CA LYS A 12 -10.87 -15.95 40.16
C LYS A 12 -9.57 -15.29 39.73
N ILE A 13 -8.52 -16.09 39.64
CA ILE A 13 -7.47 -15.80 38.66
C ILE A 13 -8.12 -16.13 37.32
N ILE A 14 -8.75 -15.11 36.72
CA ILE A 14 -9.04 -15.09 35.30
C ILE A 14 -7.68 -15.29 34.65
N ASN A 15 -7.39 -16.53 34.24
CA ASN A 15 -6.44 -16.81 33.18
C ASN A 15 -7.00 -16.05 31.98
N GLN A 16 -6.62 -14.78 31.86
CA GLN A 16 -6.55 -14.13 30.57
C GLN A 16 -5.49 -14.95 29.84
N GLU A 17 -5.94 -16.03 29.20
CA GLU A 17 -5.24 -16.57 28.05
C GLU A 17 -5.00 -15.37 27.16
N LYS A 18 -3.76 -14.87 27.23
CA LYS A 18 -3.23 -13.91 26.29
C LYS A 18 -3.21 -14.71 25.00
N SER A 19 -4.35 -14.70 24.29
CA SER A 19 -4.51 -15.37 23.01
C SER A 19 -3.34 -14.90 22.18
N GLU A 20 -2.36 -15.79 21.97
CA GLU A 20 -1.24 -15.47 21.08
C GLU A 20 -1.89 -15.00 19.78
N PRO A 21 -1.51 -13.81 19.26
CA PRO A 21 -2.09 -13.34 18.02
C PRO A 21 -1.82 -14.42 16.98
N SER A 22 -2.89 -15.08 16.54
CA SER A 22 -2.78 -16.17 15.60
C SER A 22 -2.05 -15.63 14.37
N LEU A 23 -0.82 -16.11 14.12
CA LEU A 23 0.03 -15.72 12.98
C LEU A 23 -0.51 -16.33 11.69
N ILE A 24 -1.79 -16.10 11.41
CA ILE A 24 -2.46 -16.56 10.20
C ILE A 24 -1.97 -15.66 9.07
N CYS A 25 -1.52 -16.28 7.98
CA CYS A 25 -1.08 -15.56 6.80
C CYS A 25 -2.24 -14.69 6.26
N PRO A 26 -2.04 -13.37 6.08
CA PRO A 26 -3.06 -12.53 5.50
C PRO A 26 -3.32 -12.95 4.04
N PRO A 27 -4.52 -12.67 3.50
CA PRO A 27 -4.78 -12.93 2.09
C PRO A 27 -3.83 -12.12 1.20
N PRO A 28 -3.42 -12.67 0.04
CA PRO A 28 -2.63 -11.93 -0.92
C PRO A 28 -3.42 -10.74 -1.45
N ARG A 29 -2.72 -9.63 -1.68
CA ARG A 29 -3.31 -8.42 -2.27
C ARG A 29 -3.23 -8.48 -3.79
N SER A 30 -4.24 -7.95 -4.48
CA SER A 30 -4.18 -7.68 -5.92
C SER A 30 -3.05 -6.69 -6.20
N ARG A 31 -2.44 -6.82 -7.39
CA ARG A 31 -1.40 -5.88 -7.86
C ARG A 31 -1.97 -4.81 -8.79
N SER A 32 -3.27 -4.85 -9.06
CA SER A 32 -3.93 -3.80 -9.81
C SER A 32 -3.82 -2.48 -9.07
N TYR A 33 -3.59 -1.41 -9.83
CA TYR A 33 -3.48 -0.06 -9.32
C TYR A 33 -4.20 0.89 -10.28
N LEU A 34 -5.09 1.70 -9.72
CA LEU A 34 -5.78 2.76 -10.43
C LEU A 34 -5.40 4.08 -9.76
N PRO A 35 -4.85 5.06 -10.51
CA PRO A 35 -4.44 6.32 -9.94
C PRO A 35 -5.66 7.10 -9.44
N PRO A 36 -5.64 7.60 -8.19
CA PRO A 36 -6.64 8.54 -7.71
C PRO A 36 -6.62 9.84 -8.51
N GLU A 37 -7.78 10.49 -8.64
CA GLU A 37 -7.92 11.78 -9.36
C GLU A 37 -7.13 12.91 -8.67
N ASP A 38 -6.96 12.81 -7.36
CA ASP A 38 -6.30 13.76 -6.47
C ASP A 38 -4.81 13.43 -6.20
N ILE A 39 -4.21 12.54 -6.99
CA ILE A 39 -2.82 12.08 -6.81
C ILE A 39 -1.82 13.24 -6.72
N GLN A 40 -2.03 14.31 -7.51
CA GLN A 40 -1.16 15.49 -7.47
C GLN A 40 -1.23 16.21 -6.12
N SER A 41 -2.45 16.43 -5.60
CA SER A 41 -2.66 17.12 -4.33
C SER A 41 -2.23 16.29 -3.13
N CYS A 42 -2.45 14.97 -3.18
CA CYS A 42 -1.94 14.02 -2.19
C CYS A 42 -0.41 14.09 -2.14
N LEU A 43 0.27 13.95 -3.28
CA LEU A 43 1.73 13.98 -3.35
C LEU A 43 2.31 15.33 -2.90
N GLU A 44 1.71 16.44 -3.33
CA GLU A 44 2.11 17.78 -2.91
C GLU A 44 2.06 17.94 -1.37
N SER A 45 1.00 17.41 -0.74
CA SER A 45 0.81 17.46 0.70
C SER A 45 1.91 16.69 1.44
N HIS A 46 2.22 15.46 1.00
CA HIS A 46 3.30 14.63 1.56
C HIS A 46 4.67 15.28 1.40
N ILE A 47 4.95 15.86 0.24
CA ILE A 47 6.23 16.53 0.01
C ILE A 47 6.37 17.75 0.92
N LYS A 48 5.32 18.56 1.07
CA LYS A 48 5.34 19.72 1.98
C LYS A 48 5.51 19.30 3.44
N GLU A 49 4.92 18.19 3.85
CA GLU A 49 5.08 17.65 5.20
C GLU A 49 6.53 17.19 5.47
N ILE A 50 7.13 16.45 4.54
CA ILE A 50 8.44 15.81 4.74
C ILE A 50 9.62 16.77 4.49
N PHE A 51 9.54 17.58 3.43
CA PHE A 51 10.61 18.50 3.02
C PHE A 51 10.44 19.90 3.62
N GLY A 52 9.26 20.21 4.17
CA GLY A 52 8.97 21.46 4.86
C GLY A 52 8.71 22.67 3.95
N PRO A 53 8.53 23.86 4.55
CA PRO A 53 8.09 25.08 3.84
C PRO A 53 9.19 25.74 3.00
N SER A 54 10.43 25.23 2.99
CA SER A 54 11.53 25.75 2.16
C SER A 54 11.47 25.28 0.70
N LEU A 55 10.35 24.67 0.30
CA LEU A 55 10.18 24.10 -1.02
C LEU A 55 10.03 25.20 -2.09
N PRO A 56 10.64 25.05 -3.27
CA PRO A 56 10.36 25.95 -4.39
C PRO A 56 8.87 25.90 -4.79
N ASP A 57 8.35 26.99 -5.38
CA ASP A 57 6.98 27.05 -5.91
C ASP A 57 6.66 25.85 -6.83
N ASN A 58 7.67 25.42 -7.61
CA ASN A 58 7.60 24.22 -8.43
C ASN A 58 8.00 22.98 -7.62
N TRP A 59 7.09 22.51 -6.76
CA TRP A 59 7.32 21.35 -5.89
C TRP A 59 7.69 20.07 -6.63
N GLN A 60 7.23 19.90 -7.88
CA GLN A 60 7.52 18.71 -8.71
C GLN A 60 9.01 18.56 -9.04
N GLN A 61 9.75 19.66 -9.10
CA GLN A 61 11.18 19.67 -9.39
C GLN A 61 12.03 19.42 -8.13
N THR A 62 11.41 19.11 -6.99
CA THR A 62 12.12 18.84 -5.74
C THR A 62 12.98 17.59 -5.89
N PRO A 63 14.30 17.69 -5.66
CA PRO A 63 15.20 16.55 -5.81
C PRO A 63 15.18 15.63 -4.58
N LEU A 64 15.00 14.32 -4.80
CA LEU A 64 14.98 13.26 -3.79
C LEU A 64 16.41 12.74 -3.48
N LYS A 65 17.32 13.65 -3.13
CA LYS A 65 18.74 13.30 -2.88
C LYS A 65 18.97 12.59 -1.56
N GLU A 66 18.20 12.97 -0.53
CA GLU A 66 18.35 12.40 0.81
C GLU A 66 17.61 11.08 0.93
N ASN A 67 18.36 9.99 1.08
CA ASN A 67 17.79 8.63 1.15
C ASN A 67 16.75 8.47 2.27
N LYS A 68 16.91 9.17 3.40
CA LYS A 68 15.96 9.12 4.52
C LYS A 68 14.61 9.74 4.13
N LEU A 69 14.61 10.95 3.56
CA LEU A 69 13.40 11.64 3.14
C LEU A 69 12.73 10.90 1.96
N LYS A 70 13.54 10.42 1.01
CA LYS A 70 13.06 9.57 -0.09
C LYS A 70 12.38 8.30 0.42
N TYR A 71 12.98 7.62 1.38
CA TYR A 71 12.38 6.43 2.00
C TYR A 71 11.05 6.76 2.68
N LEU A 72 11.02 7.82 3.50
CA LEU A 72 9.80 8.24 4.20
C LEU A 72 8.67 8.52 3.20
N LEU A 73 8.92 9.34 2.18
CA LEU A 73 7.95 9.66 1.14
C LEU A 73 7.41 8.40 0.45
N LEU A 74 8.30 7.56 -0.08
CA LEU A 74 7.88 6.37 -0.82
C LEU A 74 7.17 5.35 0.07
N SER A 75 7.53 5.27 1.35
CA SER A 75 6.88 4.36 2.30
C SER A 75 5.47 4.82 2.68
N GLN A 76 5.25 6.12 2.86
CA GLN A 76 3.94 6.70 3.15
C GLN A 76 3.00 6.52 1.95
N LEU A 77 3.48 6.87 0.73
CA LEU A 77 2.72 6.67 -0.50
C LEU A 77 2.37 5.20 -0.73
N ALA A 78 3.31 4.27 -0.49
CA ALA A 78 3.04 2.85 -0.65
C ALA A 78 2.00 2.32 0.35
N ALA A 79 1.98 2.86 1.58
CA ALA A 79 1.01 2.49 2.60
C ALA A 79 -0.39 3.06 2.28
N GLU A 80 -0.47 4.29 1.80
CA GLU A 80 -1.73 4.96 1.46
C GLU A 80 -2.35 4.46 0.16
N LEU A 81 -1.55 4.37 -0.91
CA LEU A 81 -2.00 3.96 -2.24
C LEU A 81 -2.02 2.44 -2.43
N GLY A 82 -1.41 1.68 -1.51
CA GLY A 82 -1.28 0.23 -1.61
C GLY A 82 -0.39 -0.22 -2.78
N HIS A 83 0.36 0.68 -3.40
CA HIS A 83 1.21 0.43 -4.55
C HIS A 83 2.65 0.84 -4.25
N ALA A 84 3.57 -0.12 -4.18
CA ALA A 84 4.96 0.13 -3.83
C ALA A 84 5.85 0.21 -5.08
N VAL A 85 6.84 1.11 -5.05
CA VAL A 85 7.83 1.24 -6.13
C VAL A 85 8.76 0.02 -6.17
N PRO A 86 8.91 -0.67 -7.32
CA PRO A 86 9.86 -1.77 -7.47
C PRO A 86 11.32 -1.35 -7.30
N ASN A 87 12.15 -2.25 -6.74
CA ASN A 87 13.59 -1.99 -6.54
C ASN A 87 14.33 -1.58 -7.83
N SER A 88 13.94 -2.16 -8.97
CA SER A 88 14.52 -1.82 -10.28
C SER A 88 14.26 -0.37 -10.69
N GLN A 89 13.18 0.25 -10.19
CA GLN A 89 12.78 1.62 -10.53
C GLN A 89 13.17 2.64 -9.45
N LEU A 90 13.60 2.20 -8.26
CA LEU A 90 13.98 3.12 -7.18
C LEU A 90 15.09 4.11 -7.58
N HIS A 91 16.02 3.70 -8.43
CA HIS A 91 17.09 4.58 -8.92
C HIS A 91 16.60 5.66 -9.90
N LEU A 92 15.42 5.47 -10.51
CA LEU A 92 14.79 6.44 -11.41
C LEU A 92 14.00 7.51 -10.65
N MET A 93 13.62 7.26 -9.40
CA MET A 93 12.89 8.21 -8.54
C MET A 93 13.83 9.31 -8.02
N CYS A 94 14.26 10.22 -8.90
CA CYS A 94 15.22 11.27 -8.61
C CYS A 94 14.56 12.60 -8.21
N SER A 95 13.35 12.84 -8.69
CA SER A 95 12.53 14.03 -8.45
C SER A 95 11.10 13.66 -8.05
N ALA A 96 10.38 14.61 -7.46
CA ALA A 96 8.97 14.44 -7.16
C ALA A 96 8.12 14.21 -8.42
N GLU A 97 8.52 14.78 -9.56
CA GLU A 97 7.93 14.53 -10.87
C GLU A 97 8.05 13.06 -11.30
N ASP A 98 9.22 12.43 -11.10
CA ASP A 98 9.40 11.01 -11.42
C ASP A 98 8.44 10.12 -10.62
N VAL A 99 8.24 10.45 -9.34
CA VAL A 99 7.31 9.76 -8.44
C VAL A 99 5.87 9.98 -8.90
N LEU A 100 5.51 11.22 -9.25
CA LEU A 100 4.19 11.54 -9.77
C LEU A 100 3.87 10.76 -11.07
N ASN A 101 4.82 10.72 -12.00
CA ASN A 101 4.68 10.00 -13.26
C ASN A 101 4.47 8.50 -13.04
N PHE A 102 5.21 7.92 -12.09
CA PHE A 102 5.02 6.52 -11.70
C PHE A 102 3.60 6.27 -11.16
N TYR A 103 3.15 7.05 -10.17
CA TYR A 103 1.83 6.86 -9.56
C TYR A 103 0.67 7.35 -10.42
N SER A 104 0.91 8.07 -11.51
CA SER A 104 -0.11 8.43 -12.51
C SER A 104 -0.38 7.31 -13.51
N THR A 105 0.48 6.28 -13.55
CA THR A 105 0.36 5.18 -14.50
C THR A 105 -0.46 4.03 -13.90
N PRO A 106 -1.59 3.63 -14.51
CA PRO A 106 -2.39 2.50 -14.02
C PRO A 106 -1.68 1.16 -14.27
N VAL A 107 -1.91 0.19 -13.38
CA VAL A 107 -1.40 -1.18 -13.49
C VAL A 107 -2.57 -2.16 -13.46
N LYS A 108 -2.60 -3.09 -14.42
CA LYS A 108 -3.58 -4.19 -14.46
C LYS A 108 -2.87 -5.49 -14.11
N ASP A 109 -3.48 -6.31 -13.26
CA ASP A 109 -2.97 -7.64 -12.90
C ASP A 109 -3.71 -8.79 -13.61
N ALA A 110 -4.67 -8.47 -14.47
CA ALA A 110 -5.39 -9.41 -15.32
C ALA A 110 -4.44 -10.13 -16.29
N SER A 111 -4.67 -11.43 -16.50
CA SER A 111 -3.94 -12.18 -17.53
C SER A 111 -4.36 -11.73 -18.93
N LYS A 112 -3.55 -12.08 -19.93
CA LYS A 112 -3.90 -11.79 -21.34
C LYS A 112 -5.18 -12.49 -21.79
N PHE A 113 -5.48 -13.65 -21.21
CA PHE A 113 -6.74 -14.33 -21.48
C PHE A 113 -7.92 -13.55 -20.89
N ASP A 114 -7.82 -13.11 -19.63
CA ASP A 114 -8.86 -12.32 -18.97
C ASP A 114 -9.14 -11.00 -19.72
N GLU A 115 -8.07 -10.33 -20.17
CA GLU A 115 -8.15 -9.11 -20.98
C GLU A 115 -8.89 -9.35 -22.31
N LEU A 116 -8.61 -10.47 -22.99
CA LEU A 116 -9.28 -10.84 -24.25
C LEU A 116 -10.74 -11.23 -24.03
N CYS A 117 -11.06 -11.95 -22.96
CA CYS A 117 -12.42 -12.33 -22.63
C CYS A 117 -13.29 -11.13 -22.23
N ALA A 118 -12.69 -10.10 -21.64
CA ALA A 118 -13.37 -8.84 -21.32
C ALA A 118 -13.56 -7.92 -22.55
N ALA A 119 -12.79 -8.14 -23.62
CA ALA A 119 -12.94 -7.39 -24.86
C ALA A 119 -14.15 -7.85 -25.69
N GLU A 120 -14.66 -6.97 -26.55
CA GLU A 120 -15.74 -7.31 -27.48
C GLU A 120 -15.21 -8.25 -28.58
N LEU A 121 -15.36 -9.55 -28.36
CA LEU A 121 -14.96 -10.56 -29.33
C LEU A 121 -16.00 -10.68 -30.46
N PRO A 122 -15.56 -10.88 -31.71
CA PRO A 122 -16.45 -11.20 -32.82
C PRO A 122 -17.33 -12.42 -32.51
N PRO A 123 -18.60 -12.45 -32.96
CA PRO A 123 -19.55 -13.50 -32.59
C PRO A 123 -19.12 -14.91 -33.04
N ASN A 124 -18.28 -14.99 -34.08
CA ASN A 124 -17.71 -16.21 -34.64
C ASN A 124 -16.43 -16.68 -33.92
N LEU A 125 -15.96 -15.98 -32.89
CA LEU A 125 -14.73 -16.29 -32.19
C LEU A 125 -15.04 -16.80 -30.77
N LYS A 126 -14.66 -18.05 -30.49
CA LYS A 126 -14.78 -18.70 -29.19
C LYS A 126 -13.40 -19.14 -28.74
N ILE A 127 -12.94 -18.63 -27.60
CA ILE A 127 -11.66 -19.01 -26.99
C ILE A 127 -11.99 -19.81 -25.73
N THR A 128 -11.33 -20.95 -25.54
CA THR A 128 -11.43 -21.77 -24.34
C THR A 128 -10.06 -21.86 -23.68
N TRP A 129 -10.03 -21.93 -22.35
CA TRP A 129 -8.80 -22.07 -21.57
C TRP A 129 -8.71 -23.49 -21.02
N GLU A 130 -7.72 -24.25 -21.48
CA GLU A 130 -7.37 -25.56 -20.94
C GLU A 130 -6.08 -25.43 -20.14
N GLN A 131 -6.09 -25.92 -18.89
CA GLN A 131 -5.01 -25.74 -17.92
C GLN A 131 -4.33 -27.06 -17.58
#